data_AF-A0A8S0TIJ7-F1
#
_entry.id   AF-A0A8S0TIJ7-F1
#
_cell.length_a   1.000
_cell.length_b   1.000
_cell.length_c   1.000
_cell.angle_alpha   90.00
_cell.angle_beta   90.00
_cell.angle_gamma   90.00
#
_symmetry.space_group_name_H-M   'P 1'
#
loop_
_entity.id
_entity.type
_entity.pdbx_description
1 polymer ?
#
loop_
_entity_poly.entity_id
_entity_poly.type
_entity_poly.pdbx_seq_one_letter_code
_entity_poly.pdbx_strand_id
1 'polypeptide(L)'
;MLGIAMGPYTKIDQGLYAVLGATSLMAGSMRMIVSLRGLPFLDARPEPQMRNITVGELADVKPTVVTLSCIEKVGRIVEVLKNTTHNGFPVVDEGVVPPMGLPNGVAELHGLIIRAYRI
;
A
#
# COMPACT_ATOMS: atom_id res chain seq x y z
N MET A 1 19.88 -45.15 11.56
CA MET A 1 21.10 -45.46 10.78
C MET A 1 21.55 -44.35 9.82
N LEU A 2 20.75 -43.29 9.54
CA LEU A 2 21.18 -42.17 8.66
C LEU A 2 21.94 -41.04 9.41
N GLY A 3 21.71 -40.88 10.72
CA GLY A 3 22.35 -39.82 11.52
C GLY A 3 23.85 -40.01 11.79
N ILE A 4 24.38 -41.23 11.64
CA ILE A 4 25.81 -41.53 11.86
C ILE A 4 26.64 -41.25 10.59
N ALA A 5 26.03 -41.37 9.41
CA ALA A 5 26.68 -41.07 8.13
C ALA A 5 26.81 -39.55 7.84
N MET A 6 25.99 -38.71 8.50
CA MET A 6 26.08 -37.25 8.41
C MET A 6 27.01 -36.60 9.46
N GLY A 7 27.65 -37.38 10.32
CA GLY A 7 28.58 -36.89 11.35
C GLY A 7 29.74 -35.99 10.87
N PRO A 8 30.31 -36.16 9.65
CA PRO A 8 31.35 -35.25 9.15
C PRO A 8 30.80 -33.94 8.55
N TYR A 9 29.51 -33.90 8.18
CA TYR A 9 28.86 -32.71 7.59
C TYR A 9 28.12 -31.84 8.62
N THR A 10 28.01 -32.30 9.87
CA THR A 10 27.31 -31.62 10.97
C THR A 10 28.25 -30.91 11.93
N LYS A 11 29.54 -30.79 11.60
CA LYS A 11 30.47 -29.94 12.35
C LYS A 11 30.19 -28.48 12.00
N ILE A 12 29.03 -28.00 12.45
CA ILE A 12 28.63 -26.62 12.26
C ILE A 12 29.63 -25.76 13.01
N ASP A 13 30.40 -24.98 12.24
CA ASP A 13 31.42 -24.12 12.77
C ASP A 13 30.80 -23.10 13.74
N GLN A 14 31.51 -22.82 14.82
CA GLN A 14 31.11 -21.82 15.81
C GLN A 14 30.84 -20.44 15.16
N GLY A 15 31.52 -20.14 14.05
CA GLY A 15 31.25 -18.96 13.23
C GLY A 15 29.84 -18.93 12.63
N LEU A 16 29.30 -20.07 12.19
CA LEU A 16 27.95 -20.14 11.63
C LEU A 16 26.88 -19.87 12.70
N TYR A 17 27.08 -20.39 13.93
CA TYR A 17 26.21 -20.06 15.06
C TYR A 17 26.26 -18.57 15.42
N ALA A 18 27.46 -17.96 15.41
CA ALA A 18 27.62 -16.53 15.65
C ALA A 18 26.89 -15.69 14.59
N VAL A 19 26.98 -16.07 13.31
CA VAL A 19 26.28 -15.39 12.21
C VAL A 19 24.76 -15.56 12.29
N LEU A 20 24.26 -16.77 12.58
CA LEU A 20 22.82 -17.01 12.77
C LEU A 20 22.26 -16.21 13.96
N GLY A 21 23.00 -16.11 15.06
CA GLY A 21 22.64 -15.27 16.21
C GLY A 21 22.62 -13.77 15.86
N ALA A 22 23.66 -13.28 15.16
CA ALA A 22 23.75 -11.88 14.74
C ALA A 22 22.64 -11.48 13.76
N THR A 23 22.35 -12.34 12.77
CA THR A 23 21.26 -12.11 11.80
C THR A 23 19.88 -12.13 12.45
N SER A 24 19.64 -13.03 13.41
CA SER A 24 18.39 -13.06 14.19
C SER A 24 18.18 -11.77 14.99
N LEU A 25 19.22 -11.28 15.68
CA LEU A 25 19.17 -10.02 16.43
C LEU A 25 18.92 -8.82 15.51
N MET A 26 19.60 -8.77 14.36
CA MET A 26 19.44 -7.69 13.39
C MET A 26 18.03 -7.65 12.82
N ALA A 27 17.48 -8.80 12.42
CA ALA A 27 16.12 -8.90 11.92
C ALA A 27 15.06 -8.47 12.96
N GLY A 28 15.24 -8.88 14.23
CA GLY A 28 14.36 -8.46 15.32
C GLY A 28 14.43 -6.95 15.59
N SER A 29 15.65 -6.39 15.58
CA SER A 29 15.90 -4.97 15.84
C SER A 29 15.31 -4.07 14.75
N MET A 30 15.40 -4.46 13.47
CA MET A 30 14.77 -3.71 12.37
C MET A 30 13.26 -3.65 12.50
N ARG A 31 12.60 -4.78 12.80
CA ARG A 31 11.15 -4.81 13.05
C ARG A 31 10.76 -3.89 14.19
N MET A 32 11.51 -3.94 15.30
CA MET A 32 11.30 -3.08 16.46
C MET A 32 11.45 -1.59 16.10
N ILE A 33 12.48 -1.20 15.35
CA ILE A 33 12.69 0.19 14.93
C ILE A 33 11.53 0.68 14.07
N VAL A 34 11.07 -0.13 13.10
CA VAL A 34 9.92 0.23 12.25
C VAL A 34 8.67 0.49 13.09
N SER A 35 8.39 -0.39 14.07
CA SER A 35 7.27 -0.22 14.99
C SER A 35 7.42 1.02 15.89
N LEU A 36 8.60 1.26 16.46
CA LEU A 36 8.87 2.40 17.35
C LEU A 36 8.86 3.74 16.60
N ARG A 37 9.26 3.75 15.33
CA ARG A 37 9.17 4.93 14.47
C ARG A 37 7.74 5.21 13.98
N GLY A 38 6.78 4.34 14.30
CA GLY A 38 5.40 4.47 13.86
C GLY A 38 5.25 4.45 12.34
N LEU A 39 6.18 3.78 11.64
CA LEU A 39 6.12 3.71 10.19
C LEU A 39 5.00 2.76 9.77
N PRO A 40 4.14 3.14 8.81
CA PRO A 40 3.10 2.27 8.30
C PRO A 40 3.72 1.17 7.44
N PHE A 41 4.15 0.08 8.09
CA PHE A 41 4.69 -1.10 7.44
C PHE A 41 3.60 -2.16 7.29
N LEU A 42 3.48 -2.72 6.10
CA LEU A 42 2.54 -3.81 5.81
C LEU A 42 3.31 -5.13 5.83
N ASP A 43 2.90 -6.06 6.68
CA ASP A 43 3.49 -7.40 6.70
C ASP A 43 3.18 -8.15 5.40
N ALA A 44 4.12 -9.00 4.96
CA ALA A 44 4.01 -9.76 3.71
C ALA A 44 2.82 -10.74 3.69
N ARG A 45 2.24 -11.04 4.85
CA ARG A 45 1.08 -11.91 4.99
C ARG A 45 -0.02 -11.15 5.72
N PRO A 46 -1.23 -11.04 5.14
CA PRO A 46 -2.35 -10.42 5.82
C PRO A 46 -2.77 -11.26 7.03
N GLU A 47 -3.12 -10.58 8.13
CA GLU A 47 -3.61 -11.23 9.34
C GLU A 47 -4.92 -11.98 9.05
N PRO A 48 -5.17 -13.15 9.68
CA PRO A 48 -6.38 -13.94 9.43
C PRO A 48 -7.70 -13.17 9.61
N GLN A 49 -7.72 -12.15 10.47
CA GLN A 49 -8.87 -11.28 10.73
C GLN A 49 -9.20 -10.32 9.57
N MET A 50 -8.23 -10.03 8.68
CA MET A 50 -8.45 -9.20 7.48
C MET A 50 -9.24 -9.93 6.38
N ARG A 51 -9.47 -11.25 6.50
CA ARG A 51 -10.25 -12.02 5.51
C ARG A 51 -11.73 -11.63 5.44
N ASN A 52 -12.26 -11.06 6.51
CA ASN A 52 -13.68 -10.71 6.60
C ASN A 52 -13.96 -9.23 6.32
N ILE A 53 -12.91 -8.42 6.10
CA ILE A 53 -13.04 -7.00 5.80
C ILE A 53 -13.04 -6.85 4.28
N THR A 54 -14.12 -6.28 3.73
CA THR A 54 -14.20 -6.02 2.28
C THR A 54 -13.64 -4.63 1.95
N VAL A 55 -13.13 -4.47 0.73
CA VAL A 55 -12.62 -3.17 0.25
C VAL A 55 -13.72 -2.10 0.26
N GLY A 56 -14.99 -2.50 0.06
CA GLY A 56 -16.14 -1.59 0.12
C GLY A 56 -16.34 -0.98 1.51
N GLU A 57 -16.28 -1.81 2.55
CA GLU A 57 -16.41 -1.35 3.94
C GLU A 57 -15.29 -0.39 4.34
N LEU A 58 -14.06 -0.61 3.84
CA LEU A 58 -12.95 0.32 4.05
C LEU A 58 -13.09 1.61 3.23
N ALA A 59 -13.67 1.52 2.03
CA ALA A 59 -13.90 2.68 1.17
C ALA A 59 -14.92 3.66 1.79
N ASP A 60 -15.96 3.13 2.44
CA ASP A 60 -17.00 3.93 3.10
C ASP A 60 -16.49 4.69 4.33
N VAL A 61 -15.49 4.14 5.02
CA VAL A 61 -14.85 4.77 6.20
C VAL A 61 -13.85 5.86 5.78
N LYS A 62 -13.36 5.83 4.54
CA LYS A 62 -12.34 6.77 4.06
C LYS A 62 -13.00 8.07 3.56
N PRO A 63 -12.47 9.25 3.91
CA PRO A 63 -13.02 10.51 3.41
C PRO A 63 -12.99 10.55 1.87
N THR A 64 -14.10 11.01 1.29
CA THR A 64 -14.28 11.14 -0.15
C THR A 64 -13.10 11.88 -0.79
N VAL A 65 -12.43 11.20 -1.71
CA VAL A 65 -11.28 11.75 -2.45
C VAL A 65 -11.80 12.70 -3.52
N VAL A 66 -11.11 13.82 -3.75
CA VAL A 66 -11.50 14.77 -4.79
C VAL A 66 -11.09 14.23 -6.16
N THR A 67 -12.03 14.17 -7.09
CA THR A 67 -11.80 13.76 -8.48
C THR A 67 -11.50 14.98 -9.37
N LEU A 68 -10.69 14.76 -10.40
CA LEU A 68 -10.39 15.71 -11.46
C LEU A 68 -10.93 15.18 -12.78
N SER A 69 -11.26 16.04 -13.72
CA SER A 69 -11.64 15.65 -15.08
C SER A 69 -10.41 15.53 -15.97
N CYS A 70 -10.54 14.81 -17.10
CA CYS A 70 -9.50 14.71 -18.12
C CYS A 70 -9.04 16.09 -18.63
N ILE A 71 -9.97 17.05 -18.66
CA ILE A 71 -9.71 18.45 -19.00
C ILE A 71 -10.16 19.31 -17.82
N GLU A 72 -9.20 19.88 -17.11
CA GLU A 72 -9.44 20.59 -15.86
C GLU A 72 -8.91 22.02 -15.91
N LYS A 73 -9.63 22.98 -15.32
CA LYS A 73 -9.14 24.36 -15.22
C LYS A 73 -7.97 24.45 -14.25
N VAL A 74 -6.88 25.11 -14.66
CA VAL A 74 -5.70 25.32 -13.81
C VAL A 74 -6.05 25.97 -12.47
N GLY A 75 -7.00 26.92 -12.46
CA GLY A 75 -7.50 27.53 -11.23
C GLY A 75 -8.11 26.52 -10.24
N ARG A 76 -8.91 25.57 -10.76
CA ARG A 76 -9.50 24.48 -9.95
C ARG A 76 -8.43 23.53 -9.46
N ILE A 77 -7.43 23.18 -10.27
CA ILE A 77 -6.29 22.36 -9.83
C ILE A 77 -5.57 23.03 -8.66
N VAL A 78 -5.26 24.32 -8.76
CA VAL A 78 -4.57 25.08 -7.69
C VAL A 78 -5.43 25.15 -6.42
N GLU A 79 -6.74 25.36 -6.55
CA GLU A 79 -7.68 25.36 -5.43
C GLU A 79 -7.73 24.01 -4.73
N VAL A 80 -7.91 22.93 -5.50
CA VAL A 80 -7.92 21.55 -5.00
C VAL A 80 -6.60 21.25 -4.28
N LEU A 81 -5.45 21.62 -4.85
CA LEU A 81 -4.15 21.38 -4.22
C LEU A 81 -3.97 22.16 -2.91
N LYS A 82 -4.56 23.35 -2.77
CA LYS A 82 -4.53 24.14 -1.52
C LYS A 82 -5.48 23.59 -0.46
N ASN A 83 -6.63 23.06 -0.87
CA ASN A 83 -7.69 22.64 0.05
C ASN A 83 -7.66 21.14 0.41
N THR A 84 -6.82 20.34 -0.27
CA THR A 84 -6.73 18.89 -0.03
C THR A 84 -5.42 18.48 0.62
N THR A 85 -5.52 17.49 1.51
CA THR A 85 -4.39 16.87 2.23
C THR A 85 -3.96 15.52 1.63
N HIS A 86 -4.75 14.95 0.73
CA HIS A 86 -4.42 13.71 0.03
C HIS A 86 -3.55 13.97 -1.20
N ASN A 87 -2.77 12.96 -1.60
CA ASN A 87 -1.79 13.06 -2.68
C ASN A 87 -2.25 12.43 -4.00
N GLY A 88 -3.37 11.70 -4.02
CA GLY A 88 -3.87 11.02 -5.21
C GLY A 88 -5.21 11.56 -5.65
N PHE A 89 -5.31 11.99 -6.91
CA PHE A 89 -6.50 12.57 -7.52
C PHE A 89 -6.93 11.67 -8.68
N PRO A 90 -8.00 10.86 -8.53
CA PRO A 90 -8.52 10.07 -9.63
C PRO A 90 -9.05 10.98 -10.73
N VAL A 91 -8.68 10.68 -11.98
CA VAL A 91 -9.16 11.37 -13.18
C VAL A 91 -10.38 10.62 -13.69
N VAL A 92 -11.53 11.27 -13.61
CA VAL A 92 -12.82 10.69 -13.98
C VAL A 92 -13.40 11.48 -15.14
N ASP A 93 -13.86 10.80 -16.18
CA ASP A 93 -14.65 11.41 -17.23
C ASP A 93 -16.13 11.09 -17.01
N GLU A 94 -16.98 12.10 -17.14
CA GLU A 94 -18.42 11.89 -17.17
C GLU A 94 -18.78 11.43 -18.58
N GLY A 95 -18.78 10.10 -18.75
CA GLY A 95 -19.12 9.47 -20.01
C GLY A 95 -20.43 10.06 -20.56
N VAL A 96 -20.39 10.50 -21.82
CA VAL A 96 -21.57 10.97 -22.54
C VAL A 96 -22.64 9.90 -22.48
N VAL A 97 -23.79 10.25 -21.89
CA VAL A 97 -24.95 9.37 -21.74
C VAL A 97 -25.27 8.71 -23.09
N PRO A 98 -25.24 7.37 -23.23
CA PRO A 98 -25.70 6.74 -24.46
C PRO A 98 -27.20 7.07 -24.65
N PRO A 99 -27.66 7.35 -25.89
CA PRO A 99 -29.02 7.86 -26.15
C PRO A 99 -30.16 6.89 -25.79
N MET A 100 -29.86 5.66 -25.35
CA MET A 100 -30.84 4.73 -24.77
C MET A 100 -30.19 3.87 -23.68
N GLY A 101 -30.69 3.97 -22.45
CA GLY A 101 -30.44 2.98 -21.39
C GLY A 101 -29.85 3.56 -20.11
N LEU A 102 -30.68 3.57 -19.06
CA LEU A 102 -30.45 3.80 -17.63
C LEU A 102 -29.53 4.99 -17.23
N PRO A 103 -29.99 5.93 -16.38
CA PRO A 103 -29.21 7.08 -15.91
C PRO A 103 -28.19 6.68 -14.84
N ASN A 104 -27.35 5.69 -15.12
CA ASN A 104 -26.13 5.47 -14.38
C ASN A 104 -25.02 6.04 -15.25
N GLY A 105 -24.78 7.35 -15.14
CA GLY A 105 -23.57 7.97 -15.65
C GLY A 105 -22.39 7.22 -15.04
N VAL A 106 -21.83 6.28 -15.79
CA VAL A 106 -20.67 5.52 -15.36
C VAL A 106 -19.51 6.50 -15.45
N ALA A 107 -19.19 7.12 -14.33
CA ALA A 107 -17.95 7.83 -14.09
C ALA A 107 -16.80 6.88 -14.46
N GLU A 108 -16.21 7.07 -15.64
CA GLU A 108 -15.12 6.23 -16.12
C GLU A 108 -13.83 6.74 -15.48
N LEU A 109 -13.07 5.85 -14.85
CA LEU A 109 -11.77 6.19 -14.28
C LEU A 109 -10.71 6.11 -15.38
N HIS A 110 -10.22 7.25 -15.84
CA HIS A 110 -9.19 7.34 -16.88
C HIS A 110 -7.78 7.20 -16.31
N GLY A 111 -7.58 7.56 -15.04
CA GLY A 111 -6.27 7.44 -14.42
C GLY A 111 -6.17 8.04 -13.02
N LEU A 112 -4.93 8.21 -12.55
CA LEU A 112 -4.62 8.78 -11.24
C LEU A 112 -3.49 9.81 -11.39
N ILE A 113 -3.75 11.03 -10.92
CA ILE A 113 -2.74 12.09 -10.82
C ILE A 113 -2.18 12.11 -9.40
N ILE A 114 -0.86 12.17 -9.28
CA ILE A 114 -0.17 12.23 -7.99
C ILE A 114 0.39 13.63 -7.76
N ARG A 115 0.19 14.17 -6.55
CA ARG A 115 0.91 15.34 -6.07
C ARG A 115 2.37 14.96 -5.79
N ALA A 116 3.29 15.47 -6.60
CA ALA A 116 4.71 15.35 -6.33
C ALA A 116 5.18 16.53 -5.45
N TYR A 117 5.66 16.19 -4.25
CA TYR A 117 6.41 17.01 -3.27
C TYR A 117 5.93 18.46 -2.96
N ARG A 118 5.85 18.77 -1.66
CA ARG A 118 5.52 20.09 -1.12
C ARG A 118 6.79 20.96 -1.15
N ILE A 119 6.85 21.97 -2.02
CA ILE A 119 7.84 23.06 -1.91
C ILE A 119 7.58 23.80 -0.58
#